data_AF-A0AAU2SVJ9-F1
#
_entry.id   AF-A0AAU2SVJ9-F1
#
_cell.length_a   1.000
_cell.length_b   1.000
_cell.length_c   1.000
_cell.angle_alpha   90.00
_cell.angle_beta   90.00
_cell.angle_gamma   90.00
#
_symmetry.space_group_name_H-M   'P 1'
#
loop_
_entity.id
_entity.type
_entity.pdbx_description
1 polymer ?
#
loop_
_entity_poly.entity_id
_entity_poly.type
_entity_poly.pdbx_seq_one_letter_code
_entity_poly.pdbx_strand_id
1 'polypeptide(L)'
;MAGESTDGRDTATWSPLDSDAWYATRNATTALRDALVRAGLEKDFPYLRADLNAFGHGLVELGRVSPDTAERLAELLRLALASGFGGDRIDDGHAQTTAEEHQGRT
;
A
#
# COMPACT_ATOMS: atom_id res chain seq x y z
N MET A 1 -3.18 -8.02 -48.89
CA MET A 1 -3.53 -7.10 -47.79
C MET A 1 -3.94 -7.97 -46.62
N ALA A 2 -3.05 -8.15 -45.65
CA ALA A 2 -3.25 -9.04 -44.50
C ALA A 2 -4.03 -8.29 -43.41
N GLY A 3 -4.93 -9.02 -42.74
CA GLY A 3 -5.91 -8.52 -41.79
C GLY A 3 -5.29 -7.84 -40.57
N GLU A 4 -5.93 -6.74 -40.18
CA GLU A 4 -5.67 -5.99 -38.97
C GLU A 4 -6.19 -6.80 -37.78
N SER A 5 -5.29 -7.40 -37.01
CA SER A 5 -5.60 -8.03 -35.73
C SER A 5 -5.93 -6.94 -34.71
N THR A 6 -7.21 -6.72 -34.45
CA THR A 6 -7.69 -5.92 -33.33
C THR A 6 -7.52 -6.70 -32.02
N ASP A 7 -6.28 -6.87 -31.55
CA ASP A 7 -6.00 -7.18 -30.14
C ASP A 7 -5.69 -5.88 -29.40
N GLY A 8 -6.61 -4.92 -29.53
CA GLY A 8 -6.58 -3.70 -28.74
C GLY A 8 -7.23 -4.01 -27.40
N ARG A 9 -6.51 -4.71 -26.51
CA ARG A 9 -6.88 -4.78 -25.10
C ARG A 9 -7.12 -3.34 -24.65
N ASP A 10 -8.38 -3.01 -24.41
CA ASP A 10 -8.82 -1.65 -24.15
C ASP A 10 -8.14 -1.15 -22.88
N THR A 11 -7.04 -0.42 -23.04
CA THR A 11 -6.27 0.16 -21.95
C THR A 11 -7.05 1.22 -21.19
N ALA A 12 -8.27 1.56 -21.66
CA ALA A 12 -9.23 2.39 -20.95
C ALA A 12 -10.14 1.62 -19.99
N THR A 13 -10.06 0.29 -19.90
CA THR A 13 -10.76 -0.49 -18.87
C THR A 13 -9.94 -0.46 -17.56
N TRP A 14 -9.92 0.70 -16.90
CA TRP A 14 -9.41 0.81 -15.54
C TRP A 14 -10.58 0.64 -14.57
N SER A 15 -10.68 -0.54 -13.97
CA SER A 15 -11.60 -0.79 -12.85
C SER A 15 -10.82 -0.66 -11.53
N PRO A 16 -11.12 0.33 -10.67
CA PRO A 16 -10.50 0.43 -9.35
C PRO A 16 -10.79 -0.78 -8.44
N LEU A 17 -11.77 -1.61 -8.82
CA LEU A 17 -12.11 -2.88 -8.17
C LEU A 17 -11.18 -4.05 -8.54
N ASP A 18 -10.36 -3.93 -9.60
CA ASP A 18 -9.41 -4.96 -10.05
C ASP A 18 -7.98 -4.68 -9.59
N SER A 19 -7.75 -3.59 -8.83
CA SER A 19 -6.43 -3.23 -8.36
C SER A 19 -6.12 -3.91 -7.02
N ASP A 20 -5.24 -4.92 -7.03
CA ASP A 20 -4.69 -5.54 -5.82
C ASP A 20 -4.17 -4.50 -4.82
N ALA A 21 -3.63 -3.38 -5.32
CA ALA A 21 -3.13 -2.28 -4.50
C ALA A 21 -4.25 -1.62 -3.67
N TRP A 22 -5.47 -1.52 -4.18
CA TRP A 22 -6.61 -0.97 -3.44
C TRP A 22 -6.99 -1.86 -2.26
N TYR A 23 -7.12 -3.17 -2.49
CA TYR A 23 -7.46 -4.11 -1.42
C TYR A 23 -6.33 -4.23 -0.39
N ALA A 24 -5.07 -4.33 -0.84
CA ALA A 24 -3.92 -4.34 0.05
C ALA A 24 -3.89 -3.13 0.98
N THR A 25 -4.12 -1.94 0.42
CA THR A 25 -4.15 -0.68 1.19
C THR A 25 -5.32 -0.64 2.16
N ARG A 26 -6.52 -0.98 1.70
CA ARG A 26 -7.72 -1.02 2.54
C ARG A 26 -7.55 -1.99 3.72
N ASN A 27 -6.98 -3.16 3.47
CA ASN A 27 -6.70 -4.16 4.48
C ASN A 27 -5.65 -3.64 5.48
N ALA A 28 -4.56 -3.03 4.99
CA ALA A 28 -3.55 -2.42 5.84
C ALA A 28 -4.11 -1.28 6.71
N THR A 29 -4.94 -0.40 6.16
CA THR A 29 -5.62 0.66 6.91
C THR A 29 -6.54 0.09 7.98
N THR A 30 -7.26 -0.99 7.68
CA THR A 30 -8.16 -1.65 8.65
C THR A 30 -7.35 -2.27 9.78
N ALA A 31 -6.27 -2.99 9.45
CA ALA A 31 -5.37 -3.58 10.45
C ALA A 31 -4.73 -2.50 11.35
N LEU A 32 -4.32 -1.36 10.77
CA LEU A 32 -3.79 -0.24 11.54
C LEU A 32 -4.87 0.35 12.47
N ARG A 33 -6.09 0.54 11.98
CA ARG A 33 -7.21 1.02 12.80
C ARG A 33 -7.45 0.09 13.99
N ASP A 34 -7.48 -1.21 13.78
CA ASP A 34 -7.69 -2.19 14.84
C ASP A 34 -6.57 -2.14 15.89
N ALA A 35 -5.32 -1.97 15.46
CA ALA A 35 -4.18 -1.79 16.37
C ALA A 35 -4.31 -0.50 17.20
N LEU A 36 -4.70 0.62 16.56
CA LEU A 36 -4.90 1.90 17.24
C LEU A 36 -6.05 1.86 18.24
N VAL A 37 -7.16 1.19 17.91
CA VAL A 37 -8.28 0.95 18.84
C VAL A 37 -7.82 0.14 20.05
N ARG A 38 -7.04 -0.92 19.84
CA ARG A 38 -6.47 -1.72 20.96
C ARG A 38 -5.52 -0.91 21.83
N ALA A 39 -4.85 0.09 21.25
CA ALA A 39 -3.99 1.03 21.96
C ALA A 39 -4.77 2.22 22.60
N GLY A 40 -6.08 2.33 22.39
CA GLY A 40 -6.90 3.45 22.88
C GLY A 40 -6.62 4.79 22.20
N LEU A 41 -6.09 4.77 20.96
CA LEU A 41 -5.71 5.94 20.18
C LEU A 41 -6.68 6.25 19.03
N GLU A 42 -7.84 5.60 18.94
CA GLU A 42 -8.73 5.70 17.77
C GLU A 42 -9.23 7.11 17.49
N LYS A 43 -9.34 7.94 18.54
CA LYS A 43 -9.79 9.33 18.45
C LYS A 43 -8.69 10.28 17.99
N ASP A 44 -7.43 9.87 18.10
CA ASP A 44 -6.27 10.68 17.74
C ASP A 44 -5.97 10.64 16.23
N PHE A 45 -6.60 9.72 15.50
CA PHE A 45 -6.46 9.55 14.04
C PHE A 45 -7.80 9.65 13.29
N PRO A 46 -8.52 10.78 13.38
CA PRO A 46 -9.86 10.91 12.79
C PRO A 46 -9.87 10.85 11.26
N TYR A 47 -8.74 11.09 10.62
CA TYR A 47 -8.60 11.13 9.15
C TYR A 47 -7.88 9.91 8.58
N LEU A 48 -7.68 8.84 9.38
CA LEU A 48 -7.05 7.61 8.91
C LEU A 48 -7.83 7.00 7.73
N ARG A 49 -7.19 6.91 6.56
CA ARG A 49 -7.81 6.38 5.33
C ARG A 49 -6.82 5.65 4.42
N ALA A 50 -7.38 4.78 3.57
CA ALA A 50 -6.69 4.23 2.42
C ALA A 50 -6.76 5.25 1.27
N ASP A 51 -5.67 5.39 0.52
CA ASP A 51 -5.61 6.21 -0.69
C ASP A 51 -4.84 5.49 -1.81
N LEU A 52 -5.08 5.92 -3.05
CA LEU A 52 -4.30 5.55 -4.22
C LEU A 52 -3.68 6.81 -4.82
N ASN A 53 -2.39 6.78 -5.12
CA ASN A 53 -1.80 7.86 -5.89
C ASN A 53 -2.18 7.76 -7.38
N ALA A 54 -1.79 8.77 -8.17
CA ALA A 54 -2.05 8.82 -9.60
C ALA A 54 -1.42 7.67 -10.41
N PHE A 55 -0.49 6.91 -9.83
CA PHE A 55 0.13 5.73 -10.42
C PHE A 55 -0.55 4.42 -10.03
N GLY A 56 -1.61 4.48 -9.22
CA GLY A 56 -2.30 3.29 -8.70
C GLY A 56 -1.58 2.61 -7.53
N HIS A 57 -0.56 3.22 -6.94
CA HIS A 57 0.06 2.68 -5.73
C HIS A 57 -0.74 3.03 -4.48
N GLY A 58 -0.83 2.03 -3.62
CA GLY A 58 -1.50 2.07 -2.34
C GLY A 58 -0.78 2.87 -1.26
N LEU A 59 -1.52 3.70 -0.54
CA LEU A 59 -1.02 4.55 0.55
C LEU A 59 -1.96 4.54 1.74
N VAL A 60 -1.42 4.46 2.96
CA VAL A 60 -2.20 4.67 4.19
C VAL A 60 -1.93 6.09 4.70
N GLU A 61 -2.95 6.93 4.68
CA GLU A 61 -2.85 8.30 5.16
C GLU A 61 -3.36 8.43 6.59
N LEU A 62 -2.54 8.98 7.48
CA LEU A 62 -2.91 9.28 8.87
C LEU A 62 -3.70 10.61 9.00
N GLY A 63 -3.52 11.50 8.02
CA GLY A 63 -3.99 12.89 8.09
C GLY A 63 -3.21 13.73 9.09
N ARG A 64 -3.85 14.79 9.63
CA ARG A 64 -3.25 15.67 10.64
C ARG A 64 -3.33 15.02 12.01
N VAL A 65 -2.20 14.93 12.69
CA VAL A 65 -2.07 14.44 14.07
C VAL A 65 -1.35 15.47 14.94
N SER A 66 -1.62 15.48 16.25
CA SER A 66 -0.90 16.36 17.17
C SER A 66 0.52 15.85 17.43
N PRO A 67 1.46 16.70 17.89
CA PRO A 67 2.79 16.27 18.30
C PRO A 67 2.75 15.14 19.33
N ASP A 68 1.93 15.26 20.38
CA ASP A 68 1.79 14.22 21.40
C ASP A 68 1.30 12.88 20.83
N THR A 69 0.41 12.93 19.82
CA THR A 69 -0.08 11.72 19.14
C THR A 69 1.04 11.05 18.34
N ALA A 70 1.85 11.85 17.64
CA ALA A 70 3.00 11.34 16.88
C ALA A 70 4.04 10.70 17.81
N GLU A 71 4.29 11.30 18.98
CA GLU A 71 5.20 10.75 19.99
C GLU A 71 4.67 9.42 20.56
N ARG A 72 3.38 9.34 20.88
CA ARG A 72 2.74 8.09 21.33
C ARG A 72 2.83 6.99 20.27
N LEU A 73 2.58 7.32 19.01
CA LEU A 73 2.71 6.37 17.90
C LEU A 73 4.16 5.89 17.75
N ALA A 74 5.13 6.81 17.82
CA ALA A 74 6.54 6.46 17.75
C ALA A 74 6.97 5.53 18.89
N GLU A 75 6.47 5.75 20.10
CA GLU A 75 6.74 4.87 21.25
C GLU A 75 6.15 3.47 21.05
N LEU A 76 4.91 3.36 20.56
CA LEU A 76 4.30 2.07 20.25
C LEU A 76 5.10 1.28 19.20
N LEU A 77 5.57 1.96 18.14
CA LEU A 77 6.41 1.34 17.12
C LEU A 77 7.75 0.87 17.70
N ARG A 78 8.36 1.67 18.58
CA ARG A 78 9.60 1.31 19.28
C ARG A 78 9.41 0.05 20.15
N LEU A 79 8.33 0.00 20.92
CA LEU A 79 7.99 -1.15 21.76
C LEU A 79 7.71 -2.41 20.93
N ALA A 80 7.03 -2.28 19.78
CA ALA A 80 6.77 -3.39 18.87
C ALA A 80 8.06 -3.94 18.25
N LEU A 81 8.99 -3.08 17.86
CA LEU A 81 10.29 -3.50 17.35
C LEU A 81 11.11 -4.20 18.42
N ALA A 82 11.11 -3.68 19.65
CA ALA A 82 11.80 -4.29 20.79
C ALA A 82 11.21 -5.65 21.19
N SER A 83 9.91 -5.88 20.96
CA SER A 83 9.25 -7.17 21.25
C SER A 83 9.42 -8.23 20.15
N GLY A 84 10.14 -7.91 19.07
CA GLY A 84 10.43 -8.85 17.98
C GLY A 84 9.39 -8.86 16.85
N PHE A 85 8.47 -7.89 16.80
CA PHE A 85 7.40 -7.82 15.81
C PHE A 85 7.89 -7.57 14.35
N GLY A 86 9.19 -7.31 14.14
CA GLY A 86 9.78 -6.99 12.82
C GLY A 86 10.43 -8.15 12.08
N GLY A 87 10.47 -9.37 12.64
CA GLY A 87 11.29 -10.47 12.09
C GLY A 87 10.65 -11.33 10.98
N ASP A 88 9.34 -11.24 10.74
CA ASP A 88 8.59 -12.29 10.03
C ASP A 88 7.96 -11.85 8.68
N ARG A 89 8.13 -10.60 8.23
CA ARG A 89 7.32 -10.07 7.10
C ARG A 89 8.03 -9.22 6.04
N ILE A 90 9.37 -9.17 6.02
CA ILE A 90 10.10 -8.47 4.95
C ILE A 90 10.83 -9.50 4.07
N ASP A 91 10.05 -10.30 3.34
CA ASP A 91 10.39 -11.14 2.17
C ASP A 91 9.04 -11.69 1.68
N ASP A 92 8.57 -11.68 0.44
CA ASP A 92 9.09 -11.48 -0.91
C ASP A 92 7.90 -11.00 -1.77
N GLY A 93 8.14 -10.22 -2.84
CA GLY A 93 7.15 -10.13 -3.93
C GLY A 93 6.80 -8.77 -4.51
N HIS A 94 7.68 -7.76 -4.45
CA HIS A 94 7.53 -6.59 -5.34
C HIS A 94 8.80 -6.23 -6.10
N ALA A 95 9.50 -7.25 -6.59
CA ALA A 95 10.35 -7.13 -7.76
C ALA A 95 9.55 -7.61 -8.99
N GLN A 96 8.62 -6.79 -9.47
CA GLN A 96 8.07 -6.98 -10.81
C GLN A 96 8.94 -6.22 -11.81
N THR A 97 9.84 -6.99 -12.44
CA THR A 97 10.18 -6.92 -13.87
C THR A 97 10.20 -5.54 -14.52
N THR A 98 11.39 -4.95 -14.55
CA THR A 98 11.84 -4.13 -15.69
C THR A 98 13.23 -4.62 -16.11
N ALA A 99 13.33 -5.88 -16.56
CA ALA A 99 14.56 -6.42 -17.13
C ALA A 99 14.27 -7.61 -18.04
N GLU A 100 13.69 -7.34 -19.21
CA GLU A 100 13.62 -8.16 -20.43
C GLU A 100 12.80 -7.27 -21.39
N GLU A 101 13.32 -6.61 -22.43
CA GLU A 101 14.20 -7.06 -23.50
C GLU A 101 15.01 -5.86 -24.07
N HIS A 102 16.34 -5.92 -23.99
CA HIS A 102 17.17 -5.35 -25.06
C HIS A 102 18.50 -6.10 -25.16
N GLN A 103 18.43 -7.43 -25.29
CA GLN A 103 19.54 -8.23 -25.77
C GLN A 103 19.39 -8.41 -27.28
N GLY A 104 20.27 -7.77 -28.05
CA GLY A 104 20.63 -8.19 -29.41
C GLY A 104 19.78 -7.61 -30.54
N ARG A 105 20.31 -6.61 -31.23
CA ARG A 105 20.05 -6.44 -32.66
C ARG A 105 21.39 -6.41 -33.39
N THR A 106 21.55 -7.44 -34.20
CA THR A 106 22.53 -7.64 -35.27
C THR A 106 22.69 -6.44 -36.18
#